data_AF-A0A4Q2QT79-F1
#
_entry.id   AF-A0A4Q2QT79-F1
#
_cell.length_a   1.000
_cell.length_b   1.000
_cell.length_c   1.000
_cell.angle_alpha   90.00
_cell.angle_beta   90.00
_cell.angle_gamma   90.00
#
_symmetry.space_group_name_H-M   'P 1'
#
loop_
_entity.id
_entity.type
_entity.pdbx_description
1 polymer ?
#
loop_
_entity_poly.entity_id
_entity_poly.type
_entity_poly.pdbx_seq_one_letter_code
_entity_poly.pdbx_strand_id
1 'polypeptide(L)'
;NETDARFIGYGAMLMESFVAIMALVAASIIEPGLYFAMNTPPAGLGITMPNLHEMGGENAPIIMAQLKDVTAHAAATVSSWGFVISPEQILQTAKDIGEPSVLNRAGGAPTLAVGIAHVFHKVLPMADMGFWYHFGILFEALFILTALDAGTRSGRFMLQDLLGNFIPFLKKTDSLVAGIIGT
;
A
#
# COMPACT_ATOMS: atom_id res chain seq x y z
N ASN A 1 -10.30 6.79 35.68
CA ASN A 1 -9.39 5.63 35.82
C ASN A 1 -9.57 4.73 34.63
N GLU A 2 -8.70 4.86 33.63
CA GLU A 2 -8.67 4.00 32.45
C GLU A 2 -7.85 2.75 32.76
N THR A 3 -8.44 1.80 33.48
CA THR A 3 -7.75 0.55 33.86
C THR A 3 -7.35 -0.30 32.66
N ASP A 4 -8.10 -0.21 31.55
CA ASP A 4 -7.88 -1.03 30.35
C ASP A 4 -6.85 -0.43 29.39
N ALA A 5 -6.47 0.84 29.56
CA ALA A 5 -5.56 1.55 28.65
C ALA A 5 -4.21 0.83 28.50
N ARG A 6 -3.68 0.26 29.58
CA ARG A 6 -2.43 -0.51 29.54
C ARG A 6 -2.57 -1.80 28.74
N PHE A 7 -3.66 -2.54 28.95
CA PHE A 7 -3.89 -3.80 28.25
C PHE A 7 -4.08 -3.57 26.74
N ILE A 8 -4.86 -2.55 26.37
CA ILE A 8 -5.07 -2.14 24.98
C ILE A 8 -3.74 -1.70 24.36
N GLY A 9 -2.95 -0.88 25.07
CA GLY A 9 -1.64 -0.42 24.60
C GLY A 9 -0.66 -1.58 24.34
N TYR A 10 -0.54 -2.53 25.27
CA TYR A 10 0.31 -3.71 25.05
C TYR A 10 -0.19 -4.61 23.93
N GLY A 11 -1.51 -4.81 23.81
CA GLY A 11 -2.11 -5.53 22.70
C GLY A 11 -1.80 -4.87 21.34
N ALA A 12 -1.92 -3.54 21.26
CA ALA A 12 -1.59 -2.79 20.06
C ALA A 12 -0.11 -2.92 19.67
N MET A 13 0.82 -2.75 20.63
CA MET A 13 2.26 -2.90 20.36
C MET A 13 2.62 -4.31 19.87
N LEU A 14 1.96 -5.36 20.37
CA LEU A 14 2.15 -6.72 19.89
C LEU A 14 1.67 -6.90 18.44
N MET A 15 0.50 -6.34 18.11
CA MET A 15 -0.03 -6.38 16.74
C MET A 15 0.85 -5.60 15.76
N GLU A 16 1.33 -4.42 16.14
CA GLU A 16 2.28 -3.63 15.35
C GLU A 16 3.59 -4.40 15.12
N SER A 17 4.13 -5.05 16.17
CA SER A 17 5.35 -5.85 16.06
C SER A 17 5.17 -7.04 15.12
N PHE A 18 4.01 -7.69 15.14
CA PHE A 18 3.71 -8.78 14.22
C PHE A 18 3.69 -8.30 12.76
N VAL A 19 3.03 -7.17 12.48
CA VAL A 19 2.99 -6.56 11.14
C VAL A 19 4.39 -6.12 10.71
N ALA A 20 5.20 -5.56 11.62
CA ALA A 20 6.57 -5.17 11.32
C ALA A 20 7.45 -6.37 10.93
N ILE A 21 7.32 -7.50 11.63
CA ILE A 21 8.04 -8.73 11.28
C ILE A 21 7.58 -9.26 9.92
N MET A 22 6.27 -9.27 9.67
CA MET A 22 5.71 -9.65 8.38
C MET A 22 6.23 -8.76 7.24
N ALA A 23 6.33 -7.46 7.46
CA ALA A 23 6.87 -6.50 6.50
C ALA A 23 8.37 -6.72 6.26
N LEU A 24 9.15 -7.01 7.31
CA LEU A 24 10.58 -7.32 7.18
C LEU A 24 10.80 -8.61 6.36
N VAL A 25 10.02 -9.65 6.63
CA VAL A 25 10.07 -10.90 5.86
C VAL A 25 9.69 -10.63 4.41
N ALA A 26 8.56 -9.93 4.16
CA ALA A 26 8.12 -9.56 2.82
C ALA A 26 9.18 -8.73 2.06
N ALA A 27 9.84 -7.77 2.72
CA ALA A 27 10.91 -6.99 2.13
C ALA A 27 12.15 -7.84 1.79
N SER A 28 12.45 -8.86 2.59
CA SER A 28 13.62 -9.72 2.39
C SER A 28 13.50 -10.73 1.24
N ILE A 29 12.27 -11.00 0.78
CA ILE A 29 12.00 -12.02 -0.26
C ILE A 29 11.78 -11.43 -1.65
N ILE A 30 11.47 -10.13 -1.76
CA ILE A 30 11.21 -9.50 -3.05
C ILE A 30 12.54 -9.34 -3.77
N GLU A 31 12.60 -9.85 -5.00
CA GLU A 31 13.78 -9.69 -5.85
C GLU A 31 14.02 -8.18 -6.12
N PRO A 32 15.24 -7.66 -5.91
CA PRO A 32 15.51 -6.23 -6.05
C PRO A 32 15.11 -5.67 -7.42
N GLY A 33 15.29 -6.45 -8.51
CA GLY A 33 14.89 -6.03 -9.84
C GLY A 33 13.38 -5.85 -9.99
N LEU A 34 12.58 -6.74 -9.39
CA LEU A 34 11.13 -6.59 -9.33
C LEU A 34 10.73 -5.38 -8.47
N TYR A 35 11.39 -5.18 -7.32
CA TYR A 35 11.16 -4.01 -6.46
C TYR A 35 11.35 -2.69 -7.22
N PHE A 36 12.47 -2.56 -7.96
CA PHE A 36 12.76 -1.35 -8.73
C PHE A 36 11.85 -1.18 -9.94
N ALA A 37 11.46 -2.26 -10.62
CA ALA A 37 10.50 -2.20 -11.73
C ALA A 37 9.13 -1.68 -11.26
N MET A 38 8.70 -2.07 -10.05
CA MET A 38 7.43 -1.63 -9.47
C MET A 38 7.46 -0.19 -8.95
N ASN A 39 8.52 0.16 -8.23
CA ASN A 39 8.60 1.39 -7.45
C ASN A 39 9.20 2.59 -8.20
N THR A 40 9.81 2.36 -9.36
CA THR A 40 10.33 3.47 -10.16
C THR A 40 9.20 4.11 -10.96
N PRO A 41 9.04 5.44 -10.92
CA PRO A 41 8.08 6.12 -11.80
C PRO A 41 8.40 5.88 -13.28
N PRO A 42 7.39 5.89 -14.18
CA PRO A 42 7.59 5.68 -15.62
C PRO A 42 8.68 6.56 -16.24
N ALA A 43 8.76 7.82 -15.81
CA ALA A 43 9.82 8.75 -16.24
C ALA A 43 11.23 8.28 -15.87
N GLY A 44 11.39 7.65 -14.70
CA GLY A 44 12.68 7.08 -14.27
C GLY A 44 13.06 5.79 -15.01
N LEU A 45 12.07 5.09 -15.57
CA LEU A 45 12.28 3.90 -16.40
C LEU A 45 12.44 4.23 -17.89
N GLY A 46 12.18 5.46 -18.31
CA GLY A 46 12.18 5.85 -19.73
C GLY A 46 10.97 5.34 -20.52
N ILE A 47 9.87 4.99 -19.84
CA ILE A 47 8.68 4.39 -20.44
C ILE A 47 7.47 5.32 -20.39
N THR A 48 6.57 5.16 -21.36
CA THR A 48 5.22 5.72 -21.32
C THR A 48 4.23 4.58 -21.11
N MET A 49 3.52 4.60 -19.99
CA MET A 49 2.52 3.57 -19.69
C MET A 49 1.33 3.68 -20.67
N PRO A 50 0.85 2.55 -21.23
CA PRO A 50 -0.37 2.55 -22.02
C PRO A 50 -1.59 2.80 -21.12
N ASN A 51 -2.73 3.18 -21.72
CA ASN A 51 -3.94 3.44 -20.98
C ASN A 51 -4.60 2.13 -20.52
N LEU A 52 -4.25 1.68 -19.31
CA LEU A 52 -4.75 0.43 -18.73
C LEU A 52 -6.26 0.43 -18.49
N HIS A 53 -6.92 1.59 -18.37
CA HIS A 53 -8.36 1.66 -18.16
C HIS A 53 -9.17 1.15 -19.36
N GLU A 54 -8.57 1.14 -20.55
CA GLU A 54 -9.19 0.65 -21.79
C GLU A 54 -8.99 -0.86 -22.04
N MET A 55 -8.35 -1.59 -21.10
CA MET A 55 -8.05 -3.02 -21.26
C MET A 55 -9.27 -3.94 -21.30
N GLY A 56 -10.47 -3.44 -21.03
CA GLY A 56 -11.73 -4.17 -21.21
C GLY A 56 -12.46 -3.88 -22.54
N GLY A 57 -11.90 -3.00 -23.38
CA GLY A 57 -12.53 -2.54 -24.63
C GLY A 57 -11.90 -3.11 -25.89
N GLU A 58 -12.29 -2.55 -27.05
CA GLU A 58 -11.81 -2.95 -28.38
C GLU A 58 -10.29 -2.79 -28.55
N ASN A 59 -9.68 -1.88 -27.79
CA ASN A 59 -8.24 -1.59 -27.82
C ASN A 59 -7.38 -2.55 -26.98
N ALA A 60 -7.98 -3.50 -26.26
CA ALA A 60 -7.24 -4.41 -25.38
C ALA A 60 -6.04 -5.14 -26.04
N PRO A 61 -6.13 -5.63 -27.29
CA PRO A 61 -4.99 -6.28 -27.94
C PRO A 61 -3.80 -5.34 -28.17
N ILE A 62 -4.08 -4.07 -28.49
CA ILE A 62 -3.05 -3.04 -28.72
C ILE A 62 -2.38 -2.69 -27.39
N ILE A 63 -3.16 -2.51 -26.33
CA ILE A 63 -2.64 -2.20 -24.99
C ILE A 63 -1.77 -3.34 -24.46
N MET A 64 -2.16 -4.59 -24.70
CA MET A 64 -1.37 -5.75 -24.31
C MET A 64 -0.05 -5.85 -25.09
N ALA A 65 -0.03 -5.46 -26.36
CA ALA A 65 1.20 -5.37 -27.15
C ALA A 65 2.11 -4.26 -26.59
N GLN A 66 1.57 -3.08 -26.34
CA GLN A 66 2.29 -1.95 -25.74
C GLN A 66 2.85 -2.30 -24.35
N LEU A 67 2.09 -3.02 -23.53
CA LEU A 67 2.53 -3.47 -22.22
C LEU A 67 3.76 -4.38 -22.29
N LYS A 68 3.82 -5.28 -23.30
CA LYS A 68 5.00 -6.13 -23.51
C LYS A 68 6.23 -5.29 -23.84
N ASP A 69 6.11 -4.33 -24.75
CA ASP A 69 7.21 -3.45 -25.15
C ASP A 69 7.69 -2.57 -23.98
N VAL A 70 6.74 -1.99 -23.25
CA VAL A 70 7.01 -1.17 -22.05
C VAL A 70 7.69 -2.00 -20.95
N THR A 71 7.26 -3.24 -20.75
CA THR A 71 7.86 -4.14 -19.76
C THR A 71 9.27 -4.56 -20.17
N ALA A 72 9.50 -4.81 -21.46
CA ALA A 72 10.83 -5.11 -21.97
C ALA A 72 11.80 -3.93 -21.75
N HIS A 73 11.35 -2.70 -22.01
CA HIS A 73 12.15 -1.50 -21.75
C HIS A 73 12.41 -1.31 -20.25
N ALA A 74 11.39 -1.45 -19.40
CA ALA A 74 11.54 -1.35 -17.95
C ALA A 74 12.55 -2.37 -17.41
N ALA A 75 12.46 -3.63 -17.84
CA ALA A 75 13.39 -4.69 -17.44
C ALA A 75 14.84 -4.37 -17.88
N ALA A 76 15.03 -3.86 -19.10
CA ALA A 76 16.34 -3.47 -19.60
C ALA A 76 16.94 -2.30 -18.79
N THR A 77 16.13 -1.28 -18.49
CA THR A 77 16.55 -0.13 -17.68
C THR A 77 16.94 -0.56 -16.26
N VAL A 78 16.11 -1.37 -15.59
CA VAL A 78 16.42 -1.87 -14.23
C VAL A 78 17.67 -2.77 -14.24
N SER A 79 17.81 -3.61 -15.26
CA SER A 79 19.00 -4.45 -15.44
C SER A 79 20.27 -3.62 -15.65
N SER A 80 20.17 -2.45 -16.31
CA SER A 80 21.29 -1.52 -16.46
C SER A 80 21.79 -0.93 -15.13
N TRP A 81 20.96 -0.94 -14.09
CA TRP A 81 21.32 -0.51 -12.73
C TRP A 81 22.01 -1.61 -11.91
N GLY A 82 22.18 -2.81 -12.50
CA GLY A 82 22.80 -3.96 -11.85
C GLY A 82 21.82 -4.92 -11.18
N PHE A 83 20.50 -4.73 -11.36
CA PHE A 83 19.48 -5.63 -10.83
C PHE A 83 18.88 -6.48 -11.95
N VAL A 84 19.25 -7.75 -12.01
CA VAL A 84 18.76 -8.66 -13.05
C VAL A 84 17.26 -8.91 -12.87
N ILE A 85 16.47 -8.61 -13.90
CA ILE A 85 15.04 -8.92 -13.97
C ILE A 85 14.64 -9.12 -15.43
N SER A 86 13.87 -10.17 -15.70
CA SER A 86 13.38 -10.45 -17.05
C SER A 86 12.00 -9.81 -17.31
N PRO A 87 11.67 -9.45 -18.55
CA PRO A 87 10.34 -8.96 -18.90
C PRO A 87 9.25 -9.99 -18.56
N GLU A 88 9.54 -11.28 -18.74
CA GLU A 88 8.63 -12.38 -18.45
C GLU A 88 8.34 -12.48 -16.95
N GLN A 89 9.35 -12.29 -16.10
CA GLN A 89 9.15 -12.29 -14.63
C GLN A 89 8.19 -11.16 -14.21
N ILE A 90 8.33 -9.97 -14.79
CA ILE A 90 7.46 -8.82 -14.48
C ILE A 90 6.01 -9.09 -14.94
N LEU A 91 5.84 -9.57 -16.18
CA LEU A 91 4.52 -9.90 -16.73
C LEU A 91 3.85 -11.06 -15.98
N GLN A 92 4.62 -12.08 -15.62
CA GLN A 92 4.12 -13.23 -14.87
C GLN A 92 3.70 -12.82 -13.46
N THR A 93 4.48 -11.98 -12.78
CA THR A 93 4.11 -11.43 -11.47
C THR A 93 2.78 -10.69 -11.54
N ALA A 94 2.60 -9.82 -12.55
CA ALA A 94 1.34 -9.09 -12.76
C ALA A 94 0.16 -10.04 -12.93
N LYS A 95 0.33 -11.07 -13.76
CA LYS A 95 -0.67 -12.11 -13.98
C LYS A 95 -1.02 -12.88 -12.70
N ASP A 96 -0.01 -13.28 -11.93
CA ASP A 96 -0.20 -14.09 -10.71
C ASP A 96 -0.95 -13.33 -9.62
N ILE A 97 -0.71 -12.02 -9.50
CA ILE A 97 -1.43 -11.15 -8.56
C ILE A 97 -2.78 -10.65 -9.09
N GLY A 98 -3.15 -10.99 -10.33
CA GLY A 98 -4.40 -10.58 -10.95
C GLY A 98 -4.44 -9.11 -11.40
N GLU A 99 -3.29 -8.51 -11.69
CA GLU A 99 -3.16 -7.12 -12.11
C GLU A 99 -2.73 -7.00 -13.58
N PRO A 100 -3.18 -5.98 -14.32
CA PRO A 100 -2.74 -5.76 -15.70
C PRO A 100 -1.23 -5.49 -15.84
N SER A 101 -0.63 -4.86 -14.83
CA SER A 101 0.79 -4.56 -14.76
C SER A 101 1.20 -4.27 -13.31
N VAL A 102 2.43 -4.64 -12.97
CA VAL A 102 3.09 -4.25 -11.71
C VAL A 102 3.89 -2.95 -11.85
N LEU A 103 4.09 -2.45 -13.07
CA LEU A 103 4.80 -1.20 -13.32
C LEU A 103 3.94 -0.02 -12.86
N ASN A 104 4.60 1.07 -12.43
CA ASN A 104 3.93 2.27 -11.94
C ASN A 104 3.02 2.02 -10.71
N ARG A 105 3.30 0.96 -9.93
CA ARG A 105 2.65 0.66 -8.65
C ARG A 105 3.57 1.10 -7.49
N ALA A 106 4.01 2.36 -7.53
CA ALA A 106 4.94 2.87 -6.56
C ALA A 106 4.31 3.00 -5.16
N GLY A 107 5.07 2.61 -4.14
CA GLY A 107 4.68 2.73 -2.75
C GLY A 107 4.98 1.47 -1.93
N GLY A 108 4.96 1.63 -0.61
CA GLY A 108 5.17 0.53 0.32
C GLY A 108 4.06 -0.53 0.26
N ALA A 109 2.79 -0.11 0.12
CA ALA A 109 1.65 -1.02 0.20
C ALA A 109 1.57 -2.04 -0.95
N PRO A 110 1.67 -1.66 -2.25
CA PRO A 110 1.63 -2.65 -3.33
C PRO A 110 2.83 -3.60 -3.28
N THR A 111 4.01 -3.08 -2.93
CA THR A 111 5.24 -3.88 -2.80
C THR A 111 5.12 -4.89 -1.65
N LEU A 112 4.67 -4.44 -0.48
CA LEU A 112 4.39 -5.29 0.68
C LEU A 112 3.39 -6.38 0.32
N ALA A 113 2.32 -6.02 -0.37
CA ALA A 113 1.29 -6.96 -0.80
C ALA A 113 1.82 -8.05 -1.73
N VAL A 114 2.71 -7.71 -2.69
CA VAL A 114 3.38 -8.71 -3.55
C VAL A 114 4.25 -9.65 -2.72
N GLY A 115 4.97 -9.14 -1.73
CA GLY A 115 5.76 -9.98 -0.82
C GLY A 115 4.89 -10.92 0.02
N ILE A 116 3.85 -10.39 0.66
CA ILE A 116 2.89 -11.21 1.44
C ILE A 116 2.25 -12.27 0.55
N ALA A 117 1.87 -11.93 -0.69
CA ALA A 117 1.30 -12.87 -1.64
C ALA A 117 2.24 -14.04 -1.95
N HIS A 118 3.54 -13.78 -2.17
CA HIS A 118 4.55 -14.81 -2.38
C HIS A 118 4.73 -15.74 -1.17
N VAL A 119 4.69 -15.21 0.06
CA VAL A 119 4.81 -16.03 1.28
C VAL A 119 3.55 -16.84 1.50
N PHE A 120 2.39 -16.18 1.49
CA PHE A 120 1.13 -16.77 1.91
C PHE A 120 0.62 -17.77 0.89
N HIS A 121 0.83 -17.54 -0.41
CA HIS A 121 0.53 -18.55 -1.41
C HIS A 121 1.34 -19.85 -1.21
N LYS A 122 2.59 -19.76 -0.72
CA LYS A 122 3.44 -20.94 -0.42
C LYS A 122 3.06 -21.63 0.89
N VAL A 123 2.74 -20.87 1.93
CA VAL A 123 2.48 -21.40 3.29
C VAL A 123 1.01 -21.78 3.49
N LEU A 124 0.09 -21.06 2.87
CA LEU A 124 -1.36 -21.22 2.94
C LEU A 124 -1.95 -21.26 1.51
N PRO A 125 -1.79 -22.39 0.79
CA PRO A 125 -2.23 -22.53 -0.61
C PRO A 125 -3.76 -22.68 -0.76
N MET A 126 -4.52 -22.21 0.23
CA MET A 126 -6.00 -22.22 0.23
C MET A 126 -6.59 -21.16 -0.70
N ALA A 127 -5.77 -20.19 -1.12
CA ALA A 127 -6.14 -19.12 -2.02
C ALA A 127 -5.01 -18.84 -3.02
N ASP A 128 -5.37 -18.23 -4.15
CA ASP A 128 -4.42 -17.82 -5.17
C ASP A 128 -3.60 -16.59 -4.73
N MET A 129 -2.55 -16.31 -5.49
CA MET A 129 -1.64 -15.21 -5.21
C MET A 129 -2.34 -13.85 -5.36
N GLY A 130 -3.29 -13.72 -6.28
CA GLY A 130 -4.12 -12.54 -6.44
C GLY A 130 -4.97 -12.22 -5.22
N PHE A 131 -5.62 -13.21 -4.62
CA PHE A 131 -6.36 -13.04 -3.38
C PHE A 131 -5.46 -12.51 -2.27
N TRP A 132 -4.29 -13.12 -2.06
CA TRP A 132 -3.36 -12.70 -1.00
C TRP A 132 -2.78 -11.30 -1.23
N TYR A 133 -2.54 -10.93 -2.49
CA TYR A 133 -2.13 -9.58 -2.87
C TYR A 133 -3.21 -8.55 -2.53
N HIS A 134 -4.46 -8.77 -2.97
CA HIS A 134 -5.56 -7.84 -2.67
C HIS A 134 -5.88 -7.79 -1.17
N PHE A 135 -5.80 -8.91 -0.47
CA PHE A 135 -5.89 -8.96 0.98
C PHE A 135 -4.81 -8.09 1.63
N GLY A 136 -3.55 -8.19 1.19
CA GLY A 136 -2.44 -7.38 1.70
C GLY A 136 -2.67 -5.88 1.54
N ILE A 137 -3.18 -5.44 0.38
CA ILE A 137 -3.51 -4.03 0.13
C ILE A 137 -4.65 -3.56 1.04
N LEU A 138 -5.73 -4.33 1.13
CA LEU A 138 -6.89 -3.96 1.96
C LEU A 138 -6.56 -3.98 3.45
N PHE A 139 -5.74 -4.92 3.88
CA PHE A 139 -5.24 -5.03 5.24
C PHE A 139 -4.44 -3.78 5.64
N GLU A 140 -3.51 -3.36 4.78
CA GLU A 140 -2.69 -2.16 5.01
C GLU A 140 -3.56 -0.89 5.02
N ALA A 141 -4.50 -0.80 4.08
CA ALA A 141 -5.46 0.31 4.03
C ALA A 141 -6.32 0.40 5.30
N LEU A 142 -6.77 -0.74 5.84
CA LEU A 142 -7.54 -0.77 7.09
C LEU A 142 -6.70 -0.27 8.28
N PHE A 143 -5.42 -0.62 8.32
CA PHE A 143 -4.50 -0.13 9.35
C PHE A 143 -4.35 1.40 9.28
N ILE A 144 -4.11 1.94 8.08
CA ILE A 144 -4.04 3.39 7.87
C ILE A 144 -5.35 4.07 8.25
N LEU A 145 -6.49 3.53 7.82
CA LEU A 145 -7.80 4.12 8.12
C LEU A 145 -8.11 4.10 9.62
N THR A 146 -7.68 3.06 10.34
CA THR A 146 -7.82 2.99 11.79
C THR A 146 -6.92 4.02 12.47
N ALA A 147 -5.67 4.14 12.04
CA ALA A 147 -4.74 5.15 12.54
C ALA A 147 -5.25 6.58 12.24
N LEU A 148 -5.83 6.80 11.07
CA LEU A 148 -6.44 8.06 10.65
C LEU A 148 -7.69 8.39 11.48
N ASP A 149 -8.59 7.42 11.72
CA ASP A 149 -9.77 7.63 12.56
C ASP A 149 -9.38 7.97 14.00
N ALA A 150 -8.46 7.20 14.59
CA ALA A 150 -7.92 7.47 15.92
C ALA A 150 -7.21 8.83 15.97
N GLY A 151 -6.40 9.15 14.97
CA GLY A 151 -5.62 10.39 14.88
C GLY A 151 -6.46 11.64 14.67
N THR A 152 -7.51 11.58 13.85
CA THR A 152 -8.44 12.70 13.67
C THR A 152 -9.29 12.91 14.93
N ARG A 153 -9.71 11.83 15.60
CA ARG A 153 -10.39 11.88 16.89
C ARG A 153 -9.53 12.53 17.98
N SER A 154 -8.28 12.07 18.15
CA SER A 154 -7.37 12.68 19.12
C SER A 154 -6.97 14.10 18.73
N GLY A 155 -6.77 14.35 17.43
CA GLY A 155 -6.42 15.66 16.88
C GLY A 155 -7.48 16.71 17.20
N ARG A 156 -8.77 16.37 17.07
CA ARG A 156 -9.87 17.22 17.51
C ARG A 156 -9.75 17.59 18.99
N PHE A 157 -9.52 16.61 19.86
CA PHE A 157 -9.40 16.88 21.31
C PHE A 157 -8.17 17.74 21.64
N MET A 158 -7.03 17.48 20.99
CA MET A 158 -5.82 18.29 21.17
C MET A 158 -6.00 19.72 20.66
N LEU A 159 -6.65 19.90 19.51
CA LEU A 159 -6.95 21.22 18.95
C LEU A 159 -7.95 21.99 19.83
N GLN A 160 -8.97 21.31 20.35
CA GLN A 160 -9.90 21.87 21.31
C GLN A 160 -9.22 22.30 22.62
N ASP A 161 -8.27 21.52 23.12
CA ASP A 161 -7.51 21.87 24.33
C ASP A 161 -6.56 23.06 24.09
N LEU A 162 -5.87 23.08 22.94
CA LEU A 162 -5.01 24.19 22.53
C LEU A 162 -5.79 25.51 22.37
N LEU A 163 -6.88 25.49 21.59
CA LEU A 163 -7.71 26.67 21.34
C LEU A 163 -8.53 27.07 22.58
N GLY A 164 -8.88 26.12 23.44
CA GLY A 164 -9.56 26.33 24.71
C GLY A 164 -8.73 27.15 25.72
N ASN A 165 -7.42 27.30 25.52
CA ASN A 165 -6.56 28.19 26.31
C ASN A 165 -6.62 29.65 25.83
N PHE A 166 -6.95 29.90 24.57
CA PHE A 166 -7.06 31.26 24.01
C PHE A 166 -8.52 31.76 23.96
N ILE A 167 -9.49 30.85 23.79
CA ILE A 167 -10.92 31.16 23.69
C ILE A 167 -11.69 30.25 24.68
N PRO A 168 -12.04 30.75 25.89
CA PRO A 168 -12.68 29.95 26.95
C PRO A 168 -14.04 29.32 26.55
N PHE A 169 -14.71 29.86 25.52
CA PHE A 169 -15.96 29.31 24.99
C PHE A 169 -15.78 27.93 24.34
N LEU A 170 -14.59 27.63 23.80
CA LEU A 170 -14.27 26.34 23.18
C LEU A 170 -14.00 25.22 24.19
N LYS A 171 -13.87 25.54 25.49
CA LYS A 171 -13.81 24.54 26.59
C LYS A 171 -15.16 23.89 26.91
N LYS A 172 -16.29 24.44 26.43
CA LYS A 172 -17.62 23.89 26.71
C LYS A 172 -17.99 22.82 25.68
N THR A 173 -17.78 21.55 26.04
CA THR A 173 -18.10 20.35 25.25
C THR A 173 -19.60 20.14 24.97
N ASP A 174 -20.49 20.87 25.65
CA ASP A 174 -21.96 20.72 25.53
C ASP A 174 -22.59 21.70 24.52
N SER A 175 -21.77 22.51 23.85
CA SER A 175 -22.21 23.52 22.89
C SER A 175 -22.29 22.93 21.49
N LEU A 176 -23.50 22.81 20.94
CA LEU A 176 -23.74 22.44 19.53
C LEU A 176 -22.89 23.29 18.55
N VAL A 177 -22.67 24.56 18.87
CA VAL A 177 -21.86 25.49 18.05
C VAL A 177 -20.37 25.15 18.11
N ALA A 178 -19.85 24.75 19.28
CA ALA A 178 -18.46 24.31 19.43
C ALA A 178 -18.21 22.95 18.75
N GLY A 179 -19.23 22.09 18.67
CA GLY A 179 -19.18 20.83 17.92
C GLY A 179 -19.09 21.03 16.40
N ILE A 180 -19.77 22.04 15.86
CA ILE A 180 -19.77 22.34 14.40
C ILE A 180 -18.47 23.03 13.96
N ILE A 181 -17.90 23.92 14.78
CA ILE A 181 -16.65 24.62 14.45
C ILE A 181 -15.42 23.70 14.62
N GLY A 182 -15.53 22.67 15.46
CA GLY A 182 -14.46 21.71 15.75
C GLY A 182 -14.47 20.43 14.92
N THR A 183 -15.31 20.34 13.88
CA THR A 183 -15.31 19.26 12.88
C THR A 183 -14.81 19.82 11.55
#